data_AF-A0A7L3JAY9-F1
#
_entry.id   AF-A0A7L3JAY9-F1
#
_cell.length_a   1.000
_cell.length_b   1.000
_cell.length_c   1.000
_cell.angle_alpha   90.00
_cell.angle_beta   90.00
_cell.angle_gamma   90.00
#
_symmetry.space_group_name_H-M   'P 1'
#
loop_
_entity.id
_entity.type
_entity.pdbx_description
1 polymer ?
#
loop_
_entity_poly.entity_id
_entity_poly.type
_entity_poly.pdbx_seq_one_letter_code
_entity_poly.pdbx_strand_id
1 'polypeptide(L)'
;AAGAWSEEVVDHFLRSQRIRARDGAAIRWFHAANSKAQAGEAARSDVHMIEADVLLRGGKGGHGDPIMAHPPETDSDNTLQEWLKEIVNTNKGIKLDFKRYLKRK
;
A
#
# COMPACT_ATOMS: atom_id res chain seq x y z
N ALA A 1 18.80 1.23 -14.77
CA ALA A 1 19.45 2.11 -13.78
C ALA A 1 18.55 2.17 -12.56
N ALA A 2 19.11 2.03 -11.35
CA ALA A 2 18.36 2.22 -10.11
C ALA A 2 17.95 3.70 -9.97
N GLY A 3 16.75 3.97 -9.45
CA GLY A 3 16.29 5.34 -9.17
C GLY A 3 17.10 5.99 -8.05
N ALA A 4 17.18 7.31 -8.04
CA ALA A 4 17.78 8.06 -6.94
C ALA A 4 16.75 8.24 -5.81
N TRP A 5 17.21 8.36 -4.56
CA TRP A 5 16.33 8.66 -3.41
C TRP A 5 15.55 9.98 -3.53
N SER A 6 15.99 10.88 -4.40
CA SER A 6 15.34 12.17 -4.70
C SER A 6 14.50 12.16 -5.99
N GLU A 7 14.28 10.99 -6.60
CA GLU A 7 13.50 10.89 -7.82
C GLU A 7 12.00 11.01 -7.54
N GLU A 8 11.34 11.90 -8.27
CA GLU A 8 9.89 12.01 -8.27
C GLU A 8 9.25 10.74 -8.84
N VAL A 9 8.17 10.27 -8.21
CA VAL A 9 7.47 9.03 -8.62
C VAL A 9 7.04 9.05 -10.09
N VAL A 10 6.62 10.21 -10.60
CA VAL A 10 6.25 10.40 -12.00
C VAL A 10 7.46 10.18 -12.92
N ASP A 11 8.62 10.70 -12.54
CA ASP A 11 9.86 10.56 -13.32
C ASP A 11 10.36 9.11 -13.31
N HIS A 12 10.24 8.43 -12.17
CA HIS A 12 10.54 7.01 -12.05
C HIS A 12 9.71 6.15 -13.02
N PHE A 13 8.39 6.34 -13.02
CA PHE A 13 7.49 5.57 -13.89
C PHE A 13 7.62 5.95 -15.36
N LEU A 14 7.96 7.21 -15.67
CA LEU A 14 8.22 7.63 -17.05
C LEU A 14 9.51 7.00 -17.57
N ARG A 15 10.61 7.06 -16.81
CA ARG A 15 11.90 6.48 -17.20
C ARG A 15 11.83 4.96 -17.38
N SER A 16 11.03 4.28 -16.56
CA SER A 16 10.79 2.84 -16.68
C SER A 16 9.74 2.47 -17.74
N GLN A 17 9.28 3.44 -18.54
CA GLN A 17 8.30 3.27 -19.62
C GLN A 17 6.96 2.68 -19.14
N ARG A 18 6.62 2.87 -17.86
CA ARG A 18 5.37 2.40 -17.27
C ARG A 18 4.23 3.41 -17.47
N ILE A 19 4.55 4.69 -17.60
CA ILE A 19 3.64 5.74 -18.08
C ILE A 19 4.17 6.37 -19.37
N ARG A 20 3.26 6.92 -20.20
CA ARG A 20 3.60 7.46 -21.54
C ARG A 20 3.92 8.95 -21.57
N ALA A 21 3.55 9.67 -20.51
CA ALA A 21 3.74 11.11 -20.38
C ALA A 21 4.11 11.44 -18.95
N ARG A 22 4.74 12.60 -18.74
CA ARG A 22 5.06 13.15 -17.41
C ARG A 22 3.80 13.69 -16.74
N ASP A 23 2.85 12.80 -16.47
CA ASP A 23 1.53 13.10 -15.94
C ASP A 23 1.22 12.16 -14.76
N GLY A 24 0.99 12.74 -13.58
CA GLY A 24 0.63 11.99 -12.38
C GLY A 24 -0.69 11.25 -12.51
N ALA A 25 -1.62 11.74 -13.34
CA ALA A 25 -2.91 11.06 -13.60
C ALA A 25 -2.73 9.76 -14.39
N ALA A 26 -1.59 9.55 -15.05
CA ALA A 26 -1.27 8.28 -15.71
C ALA A 26 -0.89 7.17 -14.72
N ILE A 27 -0.60 7.51 -13.46
CA ILE A 27 -0.28 6.55 -12.40
C ILE A 27 -1.57 5.91 -11.90
N ARG A 28 -1.75 4.64 -12.27
CA ARG A 28 -2.83 3.75 -11.79
C ARG A 28 -2.53 3.13 -10.42
N TRP A 29 -3.57 3.03 -9.59
CA TRP A 29 -3.50 2.59 -8.19
C TRP A 29 -4.39 1.38 -7.94
N PHE A 30 -3.93 0.45 -7.10
CA PHE A 30 -4.78 -0.50 -6.39
C PHE A 30 -5.08 0.08 -5.01
N HIS A 31 -6.35 0.28 -4.69
CA HIS A 31 -6.80 0.91 -3.45
C HIS A 31 -7.19 -0.15 -2.41
N ALA A 32 -6.84 0.08 -1.14
CA ALA A 32 -7.24 -0.72 0.01
C ALA A 32 -6.90 -2.23 -0.12
N ALA A 33 -5.64 -2.55 -0.43
CA ALA A 33 -5.15 -3.92 -0.51
C ALA A 33 -4.95 -4.56 0.89
N ASN A 34 -6.05 -4.69 1.64
CA ASN A 34 -6.03 -4.92 3.08
C ASN A 34 -6.09 -6.40 3.52
N SER A 35 -6.23 -7.34 2.59
CA SER A 35 -6.21 -8.79 2.89
C SER A 35 -5.10 -9.50 2.13
N LYS A 36 -4.82 -10.77 2.48
CA LYS A 36 -3.86 -11.59 1.71
C LYS A 36 -4.29 -11.75 0.26
N ALA A 37 -5.58 -11.98 0.04
CA ALA A 37 -6.15 -12.10 -1.29
C ALA A 37 -5.96 -10.82 -2.11
N GLN A 38 -6.28 -9.67 -1.54
CA GLN A 38 -6.12 -8.37 -2.21
C GLN A 38 -4.65 -8.02 -2.44
N ALA A 39 -3.75 -8.32 -1.50
CA ALA A 39 -2.31 -8.11 -1.69
C ALA A 39 -1.78 -8.96 -2.86
N GLY A 40 -2.16 -10.23 -2.93
CA GLY A 40 -1.79 -11.11 -4.04
C GLY A 40 -2.41 -10.71 -5.39
N GLU A 41 -3.62 -10.14 -5.39
CA GLU A 41 -4.21 -9.54 -6.60
C GLU A 41 -3.45 -8.29 -7.04
N ALA A 42 -3.19 -7.37 -6.10
CA ALA A 42 -2.49 -6.12 -6.36
C ALA A 42 -1.06 -6.38 -6.89
N ALA A 43 -0.35 -7.34 -6.31
CA ALA A 43 1.00 -7.74 -6.73
C ALA A 43 1.05 -8.20 -8.20
N ARG A 44 0.03 -8.94 -8.64
CA ARG A 44 -0.08 -9.48 -10.02
C ARG A 44 -0.73 -8.53 -11.01
N SER A 45 -1.44 -7.51 -10.53
CA SER A 45 -2.10 -6.52 -11.38
C SER A 45 -1.10 -5.67 -12.17
N ASP A 46 -1.59 -4.92 -13.14
CA ASP A 46 -0.77 -4.04 -13.97
C ASP A 46 -0.63 -2.62 -13.40
N VAL A 47 -1.19 -2.34 -12.22
CA VAL A 47 -1.09 -1.04 -11.53
C VAL A 47 0.36 -0.63 -11.24
N HIS A 48 0.55 0.64 -10.89
CA HIS A 48 1.87 1.19 -10.55
C HIS A 48 2.08 1.30 -9.05
N MET A 49 1.03 1.70 -8.35
CA MET A 49 1.03 1.93 -6.90
C MET A 49 0.03 1.00 -6.23
N ILE A 50 0.41 0.51 -5.05
CA ILE A 50 -0.50 -0.20 -4.16
C ILE A 50 -0.65 0.61 -2.89
N GLU A 51 -1.90 0.81 -2.52
CA GLU A 51 -2.32 1.47 -1.31
C GLU A 51 -2.93 0.46 -0.36
N ALA A 52 -2.61 0.58 0.91
CA ALA A 52 -3.23 -0.23 1.95
C ALA A 52 -3.24 0.50 3.30
N ASP A 53 -4.25 0.20 4.10
CA ASP A 53 -4.52 0.83 5.38
C ASP A 53 -3.86 0.03 6.49
N VAL A 54 -3.20 0.70 7.43
CA VAL A 54 -2.53 0.05 8.57
C VAL A 54 -3.23 0.43 9.87
N LEU A 55 -3.64 -0.58 10.64
CA LEU A 55 -4.20 -0.45 11.99
C LEU A 55 -3.41 -1.30 12.97
N LEU A 56 -3.46 -0.92 14.26
CA LEU A 56 -3.06 -1.82 15.34
C LEU A 56 -4.24 -2.71 15.71
N ARG A 57 -4.01 -4.03 15.69
CA ARG A 57 -5.00 -5.03 16.08
C ARG A 57 -5.52 -4.76 17.49
N GLY A 58 -6.82 -4.94 17.68
CA GLY A 58 -7.45 -4.87 19.01
C GLY A 58 -7.79 -3.46 19.50
N GLY A 59 -7.67 -2.41 18.67
CA GLY A 59 -8.28 -1.13 19.00
C GLY A 59 -7.42 -0.15 19.80
N LYS A 60 -8.08 0.83 20.44
CA LYS A 60 -7.43 1.81 21.31
C LYS A 60 -6.97 1.14 22.60
N GLY A 61 -5.65 1.02 22.77
CA GLY A 61 -5.00 0.24 23.84
C GLY A 61 -4.34 -1.05 23.33
N GLY A 62 -4.52 -1.36 22.05
CA GLY A 62 -3.91 -2.52 21.40
C GLY A 62 -2.39 -2.39 21.35
N HIS A 63 -1.71 -3.18 22.18
CA HIS A 63 -0.32 -3.58 21.96
C HIS A 63 -0.23 -4.69 20.89
N GLY A 64 -1.25 -4.82 20.04
CA GLY A 64 -1.37 -5.85 19.03
C GLY A 64 -0.61 -5.53 17.74
N ASP A 65 -0.43 -6.54 16.91
CA ASP A 65 0.34 -6.43 15.68
C ASP A 65 -0.25 -5.38 14.72
N PRO A 66 0.61 -4.68 13.94
CA PRO A 66 0.16 -3.90 12.82
C PRO A 66 -0.43 -4.83 11.75
N ILE A 67 -1.67 -4.55 11.37
CA ILE A 67 -2.47 -5.33 10.42
C ILE A 67 -2.97 -4.43 9.31
N MET A 68 -3.24 -5.04 8.16
CA MET A 68 -3.78 -4.34 7.01
C MET A 68 -5.29 -4.23 7.17
N ALA A 69 -5.80 -3.08 7.61
CA ALA A 69 -7.22 -2.88 7.87
C ALA A 69 -7.58 -1.39 7.86
N HIS A 70 -8.79 -1.09 7.38
CA HIS A 70 -9.41 0.23 7.48
C HIS A 70 -10.51 0.16 8.55
N PRO A 71 -10.80 1.21 9.33
CA PRO A 71 -11.98 1.19 10.20
C PRO A 71 -13.31 1.09 9.41
N PRO A 72 -14.35 0.41 9.89
CA PRO A 72 -14.55 -0.08 11.26
C PRO A 72 -13.91 -1.45 11.56
N GLU A 73 -13.26 -2.09 10.59
CA GLU A 73 -12.57 -3.36 10.80
C GLU A 73 -11.49 -3.21 11.89
N THR A 74 -11.44 -4.18 12.80
CA THR A 74 -10.49 -4.19 13.92
C THR A 74 -9.48 -5.32 13.83
N ASP A 75 -9.61 -6.17 12.80
CA ASP A 75 -8.75 -7.32 12.53
C ASP A 75 -8.61 -7.57 11.01
N SER A 76 -7.61 -8.34 10.62
CA SER A 76 -7.33 -8.76 9.25
C SER A 76 -6.57 -10.09 9.21
N ASP A 77 -6.71 -10.81 8.10
CA ASP A 77 -5.95 -12.04 7.80
C ASP A 77 -4.50 -11.75 7.39
N ASN A 78 -4.14 -10.47 7.25
CA ASN A 78 -2.84 -10.02 6.76
C ASN A 78 -2.20 -9.02 7.73
N THR A 79 -1.06 -9.41 8.31
CA THR A 79 -0.22 -8.48 9.07
C THR A 79 0.55 -7.55 8.13
N LEU A 80 0.98 -6.38 8.60
CA LEU A 80 1.86 -5.50 7.82
C LEU A 80 3.15 -6.21 7.41
N GLN A 81 3.69 -7.08 8.26
CA GLN A 81 4.90 -7.84 7.95
C GLN A 81 4.68 -8.83 6.80
N GLU A 82 3.58 -9.59 6.80
CA GLU A 82 3.23 -10.50 5.71
C GLU A 82 2.96 -9.74 4.42
N TRP A 83 2.20 -8.65 4.51
CA TRP A 83 1.93 -7.77 3.36
C TRP A 83 3.22 -7.22 2.74
N LEU A 84 4.16 -6.73 3.57
CA LEU A 84 5.44 -6.25 3.06
C LEU A 84 6.23 -7.36 2.37
N LYS A 85 6.30 -8.57 2.93
CA LYS A 85 7.00 -9.71 2.30
C LYS A 85 6.46 -10.02 0.90
N GLU A 86 5.15 -9.90 0.71
CA GLU A 86 4.49 -10.10 -0.59
C GLU A 86 4.84 -8.96 -1.56
N ILE A 87 4.73 -7.70 -1.13
CA ILE A 87 4.77 -6.55 -2.04
C ILE A 87 6.19 -6.02 -2.32
N VAL A 88 7.13 -6.09 -1.37
CA VAL A 88 8.47 -5.46 -1.54
C VAL A 88 9.31 -6.07 -2.66
N ASN A 89 9.01 -7.30 -3.07
CA ASN A 89 9.70 -7.98 -4.18
C ASN A 89 9.09 -7.66 -5.56
N THR A 90 8.05 -6.83 -5.59
CA THR A 90 7.41 -6.37 -6.83
C THR A 90 8.06 -5.08 -7.35
N ASN A 91 7.62 -4.61 -8.52
CA ASN A 91 7.99 -3.30 -9.08
C ASN A 91 6.94 -2.21 -8.79
N LYS A 92 6.14 -2.39 -7.74
CA LYS A 92 5.07 -1.46 -7.34
C LYS A 92 5.62 -0.43 -6.36
N GLY A 93 5.14 0.80 -6.46
CA GLY A 93 5.27 1.75 -5.35
C GLY A 93 4.22 1.46 -4.27
N ILE A 94 4.51 1.88 -3.04
CA ILE A 94 3.70 1.58 -1.85
C ILE A 94 3.25 2.88 -1.18
N LYS A 95 1.96 2.99 -0.84
CA LYS A 95 1.44 3.96 0.12
C LYS A 95 0.82 3.20 1.30
N LEU A 96 1.39 3.36 2.50
CA LEU A 96 0.79 2.87 3.74
C LEU A 96 0.00 4.00 4.40
N ASP A 97 -1.31 3.84 4.51
CA ASP A 97 -2.20 4.78 5.17
C ASP A 97 -2.42 4.37 6.63
N PHE A 98 -1.62 4.95 7.53
CA PHE A 98 -1.70 4.66 8.96
C PHE A 98 -2.94 5.27 9.59
N LYS A 99 -3.87 4.41 10.02
CA LYS A 99 -5.13 4.80 10.62
C LYS A 99 -5.02 4.88 12.13
N ARG A 100 -5.93 5.67 12.70
CA ARG A 100 -6.21 5.69 14.13
C ARG A 100 -7.71 5.59 14.34
N TYR A 101 -8.14 4.97 15.43
CA TYR A 101 -9.54 5.05 15.85
C TYR A 101 -9.89 6.50 16.21
N LEU A 102 -10.75 7.11 15.39
CA LEU A 102 -11.37 8.39 15.71
C LEU A 102 -12.54 8.13 16.68
N LYS A 103 -12.51 8.75 17.86
CA LYS A 103 -13.68 8.78 18.73
C LYS A 103 -14.75 9.63 18.04
N ARG A 104 -15.97 9.12 17.90
CA ARG A 104 -17.12 10.04 17.91
C ARG A 104 -17.19 10.60 19.33
N LYS A 105 -17.17 11.93 19.43
CA LYS A 105 -17.56 12.64 20.66
C LYS A 105 -19.03 12.37 20.93
#